data_AF-A0A151DZR5-F1
#
_entry.id   AF-A0A151DZR5-F1
#
_cell.length_a   1.000
_cell.length_b   1.000
_cell.length_c   1.000
_cell.angle_alpha   90.00
_cell.angle_beta   90.00
_cell.angle_gamma   90.00
#
_symmetry.space_group_name_H-M   'P 1'
#
loop_
_entity.id
_entity.type
_entity.pdbx_description
1 polymer ?
#
loop_
_entity_poly.entity_id
_entity_poly.type
_entity_poly.pdbx_seq_one_letter_code
_entity_poly.pdbx_strand_id
1 'polypeptide(L)'
;MKKIFLIVVVLCIILCGLQASAYEDIVTTTEFGDWGQKSTYQTVSYGGEVLDQYQIYNGTFGPIGVFPMLPNKNVTITQSFVPQKEMLTRIELQIGKNSTTTYPFMLAIRDELTAESLGVSIVAAEDILTENFRWISFSFTNLKLTTGQTYWMVAYTANVSDNFYGWTANDTNPYPNGSVAISMNDGQTWQNETTVDMTFKTYGMDATELELELFGGIGVEYSIKNVGLVDALGVQIYLKITGGILNLINITEDGVFISPLAPNASIDGAVIPLGLGPMAVTMIVRAANAMEVTKNFDAVILFFFVILK
;
A
#
# COMPACT_ATOMS: atom_id res chain seq x y z
N MET A 1 -29.25 2.86 45.31
CA MET A 1 -28.42 2.17 44.29
C MET A 1 -28.73 0.67 44.12
N LYS A 2 -28.93 -0.12 45.19
CA LYS A 2 -29.23 -1.58 45.08
C LYS A 2 -30.47 -1.96 44.24
N LYS A 3 -31.51 -1.09 44.17
CA LYS A 3 -32.74 -1.37 43.41
C LYS A 3 -32.61 -1.19 41.90
N ILE A 4 -31.67 -0.36 41.43
CA ILE A 4 -31.44 -0.14 39.99
C ILE A 4 -30.65 -1.31 39.39
N PHE A 5 -29.66 -1.83 40.13
CA PHE A 5 -28.89 -2.99 39.71
C PHE A 5 -29.77 -4.24 39.49
N LEU A 6 -30.76 -4.47 40.37
CA LEU A 6 -31.67 -5.59 40.24
C LEU A 6 -32.56 -5.49 38.98
N ILE A 7 -32.98 -4.28 38.61
CA ILE A 7 -33.82 -4.07 37.41
C ILE A 7 -33.02 -4.33 36.14
N VAL A 8 -31.75 -3.92 36.08
CA VAL A 8 -30.87 -4.19 34.93
C VAL A 8 -30.62 -5.69 34.75
N VAL A 9 -30.36 -6.41 35.85
CA VAL A 9 -30.16 -7.88 35.80
C VAL A 9 -31.43 -8.62 35.35
N VAL A 10 -32.61 -8.20 35.83
CA VAL A 10 -33.88 -8.81 35.42
C VAL A 10 -34.20 -8.52 33.94
N LEU A 11 -33.88 -7.31 33.44
CA LEU A 11 -34.06 -6.98 32.02
C LEU A 11 -33.14 -7.81 31.12
N CYS A 12 -31.88 -8.04 31.53
CA CYS A 12 -30.93 -8.87 30.80
C CYS A 12 -31.40 -10.34 30.73
N ILE A 13 -31.96 -10.90 31.81
CA ILE A 13 -32.43 -12.30 31.82
C ILE A 13 -33.67 -12.50 30.92
N ILE A 14 -34.54 -11.49 30.78
CA ILE A 14 -35.71 -11.56 29.89
C ILE A 14 -35.29 -11.51 28.41
N LEU A 15 -34.20 -10.81 28.09
CA LEU A 15 -33.67 -10.72 26.71
C LEU A 15 -32.93 -11.99 26.26
N CYS A 16 -32.42 -12.82 27.18
CA CYS A 16 -31.80 -14.11 26.85
C CYS A 16 -32.80 -15.21 26.46
N GLY A 17 -34.11 -14.99 26.66
CA GLY A 17 -35.17 -15.97 26.36
C GLY A 17 -35.72 -15.93 24.94
N LEU A 18 -35.30 -14.96 24.12
CA LEU A 18 -35.61 -14.95 22.69
C LEU A 18 -34.56 -15.78 21.98
N GLN A 19 -34.99 -16.94 21.45
CA GLN A 19 -34.18 -17.77 20.56
C GLN A 19 -33.78 -16.97 19.31
N ALA A 20 -32.68 -16.25 19.39
CA ALA A 20 -31.97 -15.78 18.22
C ALA A 20 -31.33 -17.00 17.58
N SER A 21 -31.92 -17.52 16.50
CA SER A 21 -31.16 -18.38 15.60
C SER A 21 -30.06 -17.52 15.01
N ALA A 22 -28.81 -17.76 15.40
CA ALA A 22 -27.66 -17.26 14.68
C ALA A 22 -27.71 -17.92 13.30
N TYR A 23 -28.20 -17.18 12.31
CA TYR A 23 -27.94 -17.50 10.92
C TYR A 23 -26.45 -17.22 10.73
N GLU A 24 -25.66 -18.23 10.36
CA GLU A 24 -24.32 -18.01 9.82
C GLU A 24 -24.52 -17.20 8.55
N ASP A 25 -24.34 -15.89 8.65
CA ASP A 25 -24.20 -15.05 7.49
C ASP A 25 -22.90 -15.49 6.84
N ILE A 26 -23.03 -16.17 5.70
CA ILE A 26 -21.92 -16.46 4.81
C ILE A 26 -21.20 -15.13 4.64
N VAL A 27 -19.94 -15.10 5.06
CA VAL A 27 -19.03 -13.98 4.86
C VAL A 27 -19.03 -13.69 3.36
N THR A 28 -19.95 -12.83 2.94
CA THR A 28 -19.76 -12.07 1.74
C THR A 28 -18.66 -11.14 2.14
N THR A 29 -17.44 -11.47 1.69
CA THR A 29 -16.47 -10.46 1.32
C THR A 29 -17.20 -9.52 0.37
N THR A 30 -17.96 -8.59 0.94
CA THR A 30 -18.23 -7.33 0.29
C THR A 30 -16.83 -6.82 0.09
N GLU A 31 -16.37 -6.89 -1.16
CA GLU A 31 -15.19 -6.18 -1.60
C GLU A 31 -15.26 -4.83 -0.90
N PHE A 32 -14.36 -4.60 0.06
CA PHE A 32 -14.21 -3.30 0.66
C PHE A 32 -13.91 -2.42 -0.54
N GLY A 33 -14.95 -1.74 -1.04
CA GLY A 33 -14.86 -0.98 -2.27
C GLY A 33 -13.65 -0.11 -2.14
N ASP A 34 -12.74 -0.23 -3.12
CA ASP A 34 -11.46 0.48 -3.20
C ASP A 34 -11.61 1.80 -2.49
N TRP A 35 -11.01 1.87 -1.29
CA TRP A 35 -11.09 3.02 -0.42
C TRP A 35 -10.41 4.17 -1.15
N GLY A 36 -11.19 4.90 -1.95
CA GLY A 36 -10.82 6.16 -2.57
C GLY A 36 -9.51 6.18 -3.34
N GLN A 37 -9.18 5.21 -4.20
CA GLN A 37 -8.24 5.48 -5.31
C GLN A 37 -8.75 6.58 -6.27
N LYS A 38 -9.96 7.12 -6.03
CA LYS A 38 -10.57 8.26 -6.74
C LYS A 38 -10.39 9.63 -6.09
N SER A 39 -9.68 9.78 -4.97
CA SER A 39 -8.95 11.03 -4.78
C SER A 39 -7.59 10.80 -5.43
N THR A 40 -7.22 11.69 -6.35
CA THR A 40 -5.80 11.97 -6.58
C THR A 40 -5.16 12.03 -5.20
N TYR A 41 -4.37 11.01 -4.85
CA TYR A 41 -3.39 11.14 -3.79
C TYR A 41 -2.57 12.33 -4.25
N GLN A 42 -2.91 13.53 -3.75
CA GLN A 42 -1.95 14.61 -3.76
C GLN A 42 -0.74 13.97 -3.15
N THR A 43 0.34 13.98 -3.91
CA THR A 43 1.65 13.53 -3.46
C THR A 43 2.01 14.49 -2.34
N VAL A 44 1.47 14.26 -1.15
CA VAL A 44 1.90 14.92 0.06
C VAL A 44 3.31 14.38 0.19
N SER A 45 4.26 15.23 -0.19
CA SER A 45 5.66 14.99 0.08
C SER A 45 5.76 14.98 1.60
N TYR A 46 5.61 13.80 2.19
CA TYR A 46 5.90 13.60 3.59
C TYR A 46 7.38 13.92 3.73
N GLY A 47 7.72 14.87 4.59
CA GLY A 47 9.09 15.39 4.75
C GLY A 47 10.14 14.37 5.21
N GLY A 48 9.83 13.07 5.17
CA GLY A 48 10.73 11.95 5.44
C GLY A 48 11.18 11.17 4.19
N GLU A 49 10.62 11.39 2.99
CA GLU A 49 11.14 10.75 1.78
C GLU A 49 12.55 11.25 1.47
N VAL A 50 13.50 10.32 1.29
CA VAL A 50 14.86 10.63 0.88
C VAL A 50 15.29 9.80 -0.32
N LEU A 51 16.21 10.34 -1.12
CA LEU A 51 16.89 9.58 -2.17
C LEU A 51 17.70 8.46 -1.52
N ASP A 52 17.48 7.22 -1.94
CA ASP A 52 18.15 6.02 -1.43
C ASP A 52 19.30 5.61 -2.36
N GLN A 53 18.99 5.23 -3.60
CA GLN A 53 19.99 4.73 -4.57
C GLN A 53 19.78 5.34 -5.95
N TYR A 54 20.82 5.38 -6.77
CA TYR A 54 20.71 5.91 -8.13
C TYR A 54 21.81 5.43 -9.09
N GLN A 55 21.43 5.41 -10.37
CA GLN A 55 22.31 5.39 -11.54
C GLN A 55 21.77 6.45 -12.51
N ILE A 56 22.50 7.55 -12.70
CA ILE A 56 22.03 8.72 -13.48
C ILE A 56 22.78 8.93 -14.79
N TYR A 57 23.87 8.22 -15.02
CA TYR A 57 24.63 8.35 -16.26
C TYR A 57 23.90 7.60 -17.37
N ASN A 58 23.76 8.21 -18.54
CA ASN A 58 23.21 7.57 -19.72
C ASN A 58 24.21 7.65 -20.88
N GLY A 59 24.27 6.60 -21.67
CA GLY A 59 25.06 6.52 -22.91
C GLY A 59 24.34 5.76 -24.02
N THR A 60 23.38 4.91 -23.64
CA THR A 60 22.57 4.09 -24.53
C THR A 60 21.17 3.88 -23.95
N PHE A 61 20.36 3.00 -24.53
CA PHE A 61 19.09 2.55 -23.96
C PHE A 61 18.80 1.08 -24.26
N GLY A 62 18.08 0.45 -23.34
CA GLY A 62 17.53 -0.89 -23.51
C GLY A 62 16.09 -0.85 -24.04
N PRO A 63 15.73 -1.74 -24.98
CA PRO A 63 14.37 -1.82 -25.49
C PRO A 63 13.39 -2.51 -24.53
N ILE A 64 12.19 -1.95 -24.32
CA ILE A 64 11.08 -2.58 -23.59
C ILE A 64 9.86 -2.64 -24.52
N GLY A 65 9.19 -3.79 -24.59
CA GLY A 65 8.08 -4.01 -25.52
C GLY A 65 8.49 -4.76 -26.78
N VAL A 66 7.66 -4.68 -27.83
CA VAL A 66 7.93 -5.29 -29.14
C VAL A 66 8.74 -4.33 -30.00
N PHE A 67 10.05 -4.54 -30.04
CA PHE A 67 10.98 -3.66 -30.76
C PHE A 67 11.08 -4.05 -32.26
N PRO A 68 11.04 -3.09 -33.21
CA PRO A 68 11.03 -3.41 -34.65
C PRO A 68 12.22 -4.24 -35.15
N MET A 69 13.40 -4.12 -34.51
CA MET A 69 14.57 -4.92 -34.88
C MET A 69 14.56 -6.35 -34.28
N LEU A 70 13.63 -6.64 -33.37
CA LEU A 70 13.41 -7.94 -32.75
C LEU A 70 11.92 -8.32 -32.89
N PRO A 71 11.42 -8.50 -34.12
CA PRO A 71 10.00 -8.74 -34.35
C PRO A 71 9.54 -10.02 -33.64
N ASN A 72 8.33 -9.99 -33.10
CA ASN A 72 7.70 -11.09 -32.34
C ASN A 72 8.37 -11.45 -31.00
N LYS A 73 9.23 -10.57 -30.46
CA LYS A 73 9.78 -10.69 -29.12
C LYS A 73 9.30 -9.51 -28.28
N ASN A 74 8.66 -9.81 -27.15
CA ASN A 74 8.35 -8.78 -26.15
C ASN A 74 9.50 -8.72 -25.15
N VAL A 75 10.23 -7.62 -25.17
CA VAL A 75 11.40 -7.43 -24.33
C VAL A 75 10.97 -6.87 -22.98
N THR A 76 11.42 -7.52 -21.92
CA THR A 76 11.32 -7.06 -20.53
C THR A 76 12.73 -6.85 -20.01
N ILE A 77 12.97 -5.70 -19.39
CA ILE A 77 14.28 -5.37 -18.83
C ILE A 77 14.15 -5.19 -17.33
N THR A 78 15.19 -5.59 -16.60
CA THR A 78 15.26 -5.42 -15.16
C THR A 78 16.52 -4.71 -14.74
N GLN A 79 16.48 -4.14 -13.54
CA GLN A 79 17.63 -3.65 -12.81
C GLN A 79 17.50 -4.08 -11.36
N SER A 80 18.51 -4.76 -10.82
CA SER A 80 18.55 -5.05 -9.40
C SER A 80 19.05 -3.85 -8.57
N PHE A 81 18.59 -3.78 -7.32
CA PHE A 81 19.01 -2.78 -6.33
C PHE A 81 18.93 -3.37 -4.92
N VAL A 82 19.55 -2.72 -3.93
CA VAL A 82 19.66 -3.23 -2.55
C VAL A 82 19.24 -2.13 -1.58
N PRO A 83 17.95 -1.95 -1.28
CA PRO A 83 17.44 -0.79 -0.54
C PRO A 83 18.17 -0.57 0.79
N GLN A 84 18.39 0.70 1.14
CA GLN A 84 18.85 1.11 2.48
C GLN A 84 17.70 1.67 3.31
N LYS A 85 16.51 1.80 2.72
CA LYS A 85 15.26 2.20 3.37
C LYS A 85 14.25 1.07 3.34
N GLU A 86 13.52 0.91 4.44
CA GLU A 86 12.54 -0.17 4.57
C GLU A 86 11.24 0.11 3.80
N MET A 87 10.86 1.37 3.62
CA MET A 87 9.68 1.73 2.84
C MET A 87 10.12 2.28 1.48
N LEU A 88 9.83 1.56 0.39
CA LEU A 88 10.00 2.07 -0.96
C LEU A 88 8.78 2.92 -1.34
N THR A 89 8.99 4.21 -1.57
CA THR A 89 7.90 5.16 -1.85
C THR A 89 7.80 5.48 -3.34
N ARG A 90 8.95 5.60 -4.00
CA ARG A 90 9.00 6.06 -5.39
C ARG A 90 10.26 5.59 -6.10
N ILE A 91 10.11 5.35 -7.40
CA ILE A 91 11.22 5.12 -8.31
C ILE A 91 11.11 6.11 -9.46
N GLU A 92 12.23 6.69 -9.87
CA GLU A 92 12.31 7.42 -11.14
C GLU A 92 13.12 6.63 -12.15
N LEU A 93 12.56 6.47 -13.35
CA LEU A 93 13.28 5.91 -14.49
C LEU A 93 13.39 6.97 -15.58
N GLN A 94 14.51 7.02 -16.29
CA GLN A 94 14.63 7.86 -17.47
C GLN A 94 14.18 7.07 -18.70
N ILE A 95 12.98 7.37 -19.18
CA ILE A 95 12.30 6.61 -20.24
C ILE A 95 11.75 7.52 -21.33
N GLY A 96 11.59 6.93 -22.51
CA GLY A 96 10.98 7.52 -23.69
C GLY A 96 10.20 6.46 -24.45
N LYS A 97 9.35 6.88 -25.40
CA LYS A 97 8.53 5.97 -26.22
C LYS A 97 8.60 6.28 -27.70
N ASN A 98 8.24 5.33 -28.55
CA ASN A 98 8.02 5.62 -29.97
C ASN A 98 6.64 6.31 -30.20
N SER A 99 6.44 6.81 -31.41
CA SER A 99 5.23 7.54 -31.80
C SER A 99 3.96 6.67 -31.89
N THR A 100 4.09 5.35 -32.01
CA THR A 100 2.96 4.40 -32.13
C THR A 100 2.51 3.80 -30.79
N THR A 101 3.30 3.95 -29.72
CA THR A 101 3.00 3.40 -28.39
C THR A 101 1.79 4.08 -27.74
N THR A 102 0.80 3.26 -27.40
CA THR A 102 -0.46 3.64 -26.73
C THR A 102 -0.77 2.83 -25.46
N TYR A 103 -0.10 1.69 -25.24
CA TYR A 103 -0.29 0.88 -24.03
C TYR A 103 0.59 1.41 -22.91
N PRO A 104 0.17 1.31 -21.64
CA PRO A 104 0.93 1.86 -20.53
C PRO A 104 2.27 1.17 -20.30
N PHE A 105 3.15 1.86 -19.58
CA PHE A 105 4.39 1.31 -19.04
C PHE A 105 4.14 0.80 -17.63
N MET A 106 4.58 -0.42 -17.32
CA MET A 106 4.48 -1.02 -16.00
C MET A 106 5.87 -1.18 -15.39
N LEU A 107 5.98 -0.81 -14.11
CA LEU A 107 7.15 -1.06 -13.28
C LEU A 107 6.74 -1.90 -12.07
N ALA A 108 7.23 -3.13 -12.01
CA ALA A 108 7.02 -4.02 -10.87
C ALA A 108 8.28 -4.12 -9.99
N ILE A 109 8.08 -4.42 -8.72
CA ILE A 109 9.14 -4.79 -7.77
C ILE A 109 8.99 -6.25 -7.41
N ARG A 110 10.08 -7.01 -7.47
CA ARG A 110 10.13 -8.44 -7.13
C ARG A 110 11.32 -8.74 -6.23
N ASP A 111 11.18 -9.73 -5.37
CA ASP A 111 12.28 -10.32 -4.60
C ASP A 111 13.19 -11.19 -5.50
N GLU A 112 12.59 -11.95 -6.41
CA GLU A 112 13.29 -12.73 -7.44
C GLU A 112 12.71 -12.48 -8.84
N LEU A 113 13.50 -12.68 -9.89
CA LEU A 113 13.11 -12.40 -11.28
C LEU A 113 11.79 -13.08 -11.71
N THR A 114 11.56 -14.31 -11.23
CA THR A 114 10.39 -15.14 -11.56
C THR A 114 9.30 -15.13 -10.49
N ALA A 115 9.50 -14.41 -9.39
CA ALA A 115 8.51 -14.34 -8.32
C ALA A 115 7.33 -13.42 -8.68
N GLU A 116 6.30 -13.48 -7.85
CA GLU A 116 5.18 -12.54 -7.93
C GLU A 116 5.63 -11.12 -7.63
N SER A 117 4.86 -10.15 -8.13
CA SER A 117 5.19 -8.73 -7.91
C SER A 117 4.77 -8.30 -6.51
N LEU A 118 5.71 -7.76 -5.73
CA LEU A 118 5.46 -7.16 -4.42
C LEU A 118 4.67 -5.86 -4.52
N GLY A 119 4.86 -5.14 -5.63
CA GLY A 119 4.11 -3.94 -5.98
C GLY A 119 4.28 -3.62 -7.45
N VAL A 120 3.28 -2.96 -8.05
CA VAL A 120 3.28 -2.54 -9.45
C VAL A 120 2.82 -1.09 -9.52
N SER A 121 3.58 -0.28 -10.26
CA SER A 121 3.24 1.10 -10.60
C SER A 121 3.05 1.21 -12.11
N ILE A 122 2.03 1.96 -12.54
CA ILE A 122 1.61 2.05 -13.93
C ILE A 122 1.62 3.52 -14.35
N VAL A 123 2.24 3.81 -15.49
CA VAL A 123 2.23 5.15 -16.10
C VAL A 123 1.60 5.07 -17.48
N ALA A 124 0.66 5.95 -17.76
CA ALA A 124 -0.02 6.01 -19.05
C ALA A 124 0.97 6.41 -20.16
N ALA A 125 0.72 5.95 -21.39
CA ALA A 125 1.62 6.24 -22.50
C ALA A 125 1.68 7.75 -22.80
N GLU A 126 0.57 8.48 -22.66
CA GLU A 126 0.54 9.95 -22.84
C GLU A 126 1.43 10.73 -21.86
N ASP A 127 1.77 10.13 -20.71
CA ASP A 127 2.64 10.72 -19.70
C ASP A 127 4.14 10.46 -19.99
N ILE A 128 4.48 9.82 -21.11
CA ILE A 128 5.86 9.53 -21.49
C ILE A 128 6.18 10.23 -22.82
N LEU A 129 7.34 10.90 -22.88
CA LEU A 129 7.72 11.67 -24.06
C LEU A 129 7.96 10.75 -25.27
N THR A 130 7.38 11.14 -26.40
CA THR A 130 7.65 10.54 -27.70
C THR A 130 9.03 10.98 -28.20
N GLU A 131 9.85 10.02 -28.63
CA GLU A 131 11.16 10.23 -29.28
C GLU A 131 12.15 11.08 -28.45
N ASN A 132 11.96 11.10 -27.13
CA ASN A 132 12.83 11.80 -26.19
C ASN A 132 12.77 11.11 -24.81
N PHE A 133 13.80 11.29 -24.00
CA PHE A 133 13.91 10.67 -22.68
C PHE A 133 13.71 11.70 -21.58
N ARG A 134 12.91 11.36 -20.57
CA ARG A 134 12.80 12.14 -19.33
C ARG A 134 12.66 11.23 -18.13
N TRP A 135 12.96 11.78 -16.95
CA TRP A 135 12.65 11.11 -15.68
C TRP A 135 11.13 11.02 -15.50
N ILE A 136 10.64 9.80 -15.32
CA ILE A 136 9.25 9.46 -15.04
C ILE A 136 9.19 8.82 -13.65
N SER A 137 8.27 9.31 -12.82
CA SER A 137 8.06 8.80 -11.47
C SER A 137 7.05 7.66 -11.44
N PHE A 138 7.38 6.64 -10.66
CA PHE A 138 6.57 5.47 -10.35
C PHE A 138 6.38 5.42 -8.84
N SER A 139 5.16 5.63 -8.36
CA SER A 139 4.85 5.65 -6.92
C SER A 139 4.41 4.27 -6.45
N PHE A 140 4.80 3.92 -5.22
CA PHE A 140 4.43 2.69 -4.52
C PHE A 140 3.86 3.04 -3.15
N THR A 141 2.70 2.47 -2.82
CA THR A 141 2.02 2.70 -1.54
C THR A 141 2.28 1.51 -0.61
N ASN A 142 2.78 1.78 0.60
CA ASN A 142 2.97 0.77 1.66
C ASN A 142 3.86 -0.43 1.25
N LEU A 143 4.84 -0.22 0.36
CA LEU A 143 5.75 -1.28 -0.06
C LEU A 143 6.94 -1.38 0.89
N LYS A 144 6.86 -2.29 1.85
CA LYS A 144 7.94 -2.59 2.79
C LYS A 144 8.93 -3.60 2.18
N LEU A 145 10.22 -3.27 2.20
CA LEU A 145 11.35 -4.07 1.76
C LEU A 145 12.29 -4.35 2.95
N THR A 146 13.04 -5.44 2.86
CA THR A 146 14.12 -5.75 3.82
C THR A 146 15.40 -5.05 3.37
N THR A 147 15.97 -4.20 4.22
CA THR A 147 17.24 -3.53 3.89
C THR A 147 18.38 -4.54 3.73
N GLY A 148 19.29 -4.27 2.80
CA GLY A 148 20.41 -5.18 2.50
C GLY A 148 20.05 -6.43 1.68
N GLN A 149 18.77 -6.71 1.41
CA GLN A 149 18.32 -7.73 0.47
C GLN A 149 18.31 -7.19 -0.97
N THR A 150 18.58 -8.02 -1.97
CA THR A 150 18.46 -7.63 -3.38
C THR A 150 17.01 -7.73 -3.86
N TYR A 151 16.54 -6.72 -4.57
CA TYR A 151 15.24 -6.68 -5.26
C TYR A 151 15.43 -6.30 -6.73
N TRP A 152 14.43 -6.59 -7.54
CA TRP A 152 14.42 -6.33 -8.98
C TRP A 152 13.33 -5.33 -9.36
N MET A 153 13.74 -4.24 -10.02
CA MET A 153 12.86 -3.39 -10.80
C MET A 153 12.60 -4.09 -12.13
N VAL A 154 11.34 -4.43 -12.43
CA VAL A 154 10.95 -5.14 -13.66
C VAL A 154 10.10 -4.23 -14.52
N ALA A 155 10.66 -3.80 -15.66
CA ALA A 155 10.03 -2.87 -16.57
C ALA A 155 9.48 -3.60 -17.80
N TYR A 156 8.18 -3.48 -18.02
CA TYR A 156 7.46 -4.17 -19.09
C TYR A 156 6.28 -3.35 -19.62
N THR A 157 5.73 -3.80 -20.75
CA THR A 157 4.51 -3.27 -21.34
C THR A 157 3.74 -4.40 -22.03
N ALA A 158 2.56 -4.11 -22.57
CA ALA A 158 1.75 -5.07 -23.31
C ALA A 158 2.51 -5.64 -24.52
N ASN A 159 2.41 -6.96 -24.71
CA ASN A 159 2.96 -7.67 -25.87
C ASN A 159 2.09 -7.42 -27.11
N VAL A 160 2.25 -6.24 -27.71
CA VAL A 160 1.52 -5.78 -28.89
C VAL A 160 2.52 -5.22 -29.89
N SER A 161 2.30 -5.46 -31.18
CA SER A 161 3.15 -4.94 -32.25
C SER A 161 3.28 -3.42 -32.19
N ASP A 162 4.49 -2.91 -32.43
CA ASP A 162 4.83 -1.48 -32.43
C ASP A 162 4.59 -0.75 -31.09
N ASN A 163 4.44 -1.49 -30.00
CA ASN A 163 4.38 -0.98 -28.63
C ASN A 163 5.78 -1.05 -28.00
N PHE A 164 6.49 0.08 -27.97
CA PHE A 164 7.91 0.14 -27.67
C PHE A 164 8.32 1.37 -26.86
N TYR A 165 9.04 1.10 -25.76
CA TYR A 165 9.69 2.06 -24.89
C TYR A 165 11.21 1.87 -24.87
N GLY A 166 11.94 2.96 -24.68
CA GLY A 166 13.35 2.92 -24.33
C GLY A 166 13.54 3.25 -22.85
N TRP A 167 14.35 2.47 -22.15
CA TRP A 167 14.86 2.81 -20.83
C TRP A 167 16.35 3.09 -20.94
N THR A 168 16.80 4.28 -20.59
CA THR A 168 18.22 4.64 -20.75
C THR A 168 19.12 3.78 -19.85
N ALA A 169 20.34 3.57 -20.33
CA ALA A 169 21.33 2.72 -19.69
C ALA A 169 22.73 3.32 -19.81
N ASN A 170 23.61 2.89 -18.91
CA ASN A 170 25.03 3.23 -18.87
C ASN A 170 25.86 1.98 -19.16
N ASP A 171 26.84 2.11 -20.04
CA ASP A 171 27.77 1.05 -20.45
C ASP A 171 29.22 1.30 -19.97
N THR A 172 29.46 2.38 -19.20
CA THR A 172 30.82 2.80 -18.80
C THR A 172 31.07 2.85 -17.30
N ASN A 173 30.04 3.03 -16.48
CA ASN A 173 30.16 3.14 -15.01
C ASN A 173 29.01 2.37 -14.34
N PRO A 174 29.14 1.04 -14.24
CA PRO A 174 28.07 0.19 -13.75
C PRO A 174 27.70 0.51 -12.30
N TYR A 175 26.42 0.33 -11.96
CA TYR A 175 25.91 0.47 -10.60
C TYR A 175 26.47 -0.68 -9.75
N PRO A 176 27.30 -0.41 -8.71
CA PRO A 176 28.08 -1.46 -8.05
C PRO A 176 27.26 -2.55 -7.36
N ASN A 177 26.01 -2.25 -6.99
CA ASN A 177 25.11 -3.15 -6.27
C ASN A 177 23.97 -3.64 -7.18
N GLY A 178 24.21 -3.64 -8.49
CA GLY A 178 23.22 -3.90 -9.52
C GLY A 178 23.59 -5.04 -10.44
N SER A 179 22.57 -5.54 -11.12
CA SER A 179 22.68 -6.42 -12.27
C SER A 179 21.45 -6.18 -13.15
N VAL A 180 21.65 -6.30 -14.46
CA VAL A 180 20.55 -6.27 -15.42
C VAL A 180 20.23 -7.69 -15.83
N ALA A 181 18.95 -7.99 -15.96
CA ALA A 181 18.49 -9.20 -16.63
C ALA A 181 17.43 -8.85 -17.66
N ILE A 182 17.50 -9.52 -18.81
CA ILE A 182 16.62 -9.30 -19.94
C ILE A 182 15.83 -10.58 -20.22
N SER A 183 14.54 -10.43 -20.45
CA SER A 183 13.66 -11.48 -20.95
C SER A 183 13.18 -11.12 -22.34
N MET A 184 13.15 -12.09 -23.25
CA MET A 184 12.58 -11.96 -24.59
C MET A 184 11.24 -12.68 -24.77
N ASN A 185 10.63 -13.13 -23.67
CA ASN A 185 9.42 -13.95 -23.63
C ASN A 185 8.57 -13.66 -22.39
N ASP A 186 8.24 -12.39 -22.15
CA ASP A 186 7.28 -11.98 -21.11
C ASP A 186 7.65 -12.43 -19.68
N GLY A 187 8.95 -12.50 -19.38
CA GLY A 187 9.48 -12.84 -18.05
C GLY A 187 9.59 -14.34 -17.78
N GLN A 188 9.34 -15.21 -18.78
CA GLN A 188 9.44 -16.65 -18.61
C GLN A 188 10.88 -17.13 -18.43
N THR A 189 11.83 -16.52 -19.15
CA THR A 189 13.26 -16.84 -19.04
C THR A 189 14.11 -15.58 -19.06
N TRP A 190 15.19 -15.58 -18.28
CA TRP A 190 16.04 -14.42 -18.06
C TRP A 190 17.47 -14.67 -18.50
N GLN A 191 18.08 -13.65 -19.11
CA GLN A 191 19.48 -13.62 -19.47
C GLN A 191 20.13 -12.46 -18.73
N ASN A 192 21.17 -12.75 -17.96
CA ASN A 192 21.92 -11.70 -17.28
C ASN A 192 22.69 -10.87 -18.30
N GLU A 193 22.64 -9.56 -18.13
CA GLU A 193 23.43 -8.59 -18.86
C GLU A 193 24.43 -7.98 -17.88
N THR A 194 25.70 -7.94 -18.31
CA THR A 194 26.84 -7.59 -17.43
C THR A 194 27.58 -6.35 -17.91
N THR A 195 27.20 -5.82 -19.07
CA THR A 195 27.89 -4.71 -19.72
C THR A 195 27.16 -3.38 -19.58
N VAL A 196 25.91 -3.40 -19.12
CA VAL A 196 25.11 -2.19 -18.94
C VAL A 196 24.34 -2.23 -17.62
N ASP A 197 24.10 -1.04 -17.06
CA ASP A 197 23.12 -0.81 -16.00
C ASP A 197 22.07 0.19 -16.45
N MET A 198 20.83 -0.06 -16.08
CA MET A 198 19.73 0.84 -16.40
C MET A 198 19.78 2.07 -15.48
N THR A 199 19.35 3.21 -15.98
CA THR A 199 19.30 4.44 -15.17
C THR A 199 18.08 4.46 -14.26
N PHE A 200 18.27 4.72 -12.97
CA PHE A 200 17.17 4.80 -12.02
C PHE A 200 17.50 5.72 -10.85
N LYS A 201 16.49 6.07 -10.08
CA LYS A 201 16.61 6.57 -8.71
C LYS A 201 15.55 5.89 -7.86
N THR A 202 15.91 5.42 -6.68
CA THR A 202 14.96 4.94 -5.67
C THR A 202 14.84 5.97 -4.56
N TYR A 203 13.64 6.09 -4.02
CA TYR A 203 13.33 6.94 -2.88
C TYR A 203 12.61 6.11 -1.83
N GLY A 204 12.90 6.38 -0.57
CA GLY A 204 12.29 5.64 0.52
C GLY A 204 12.37 6.34 1.86
N MET A 205 11.83 5.66 2.87
CA MET A 205 11.76 6.11 4.26
C MET A 205 12.11 4.96 5.22
N ASP A 206 12.59 5.31 6.41
CA ASP A 206 12.72 4.32 7.49
C ASP A 206 11.31 3.92 7.96
N ALA A 207 11.08 2.62 8.13
CA ALA A 207 9.77 2.13 8.55
C ALA A 207 9.59 2.33 10.05
N THR A 208 8.35 2.54 10.45
CA THR A 208 7.94 2.41 11.85
C THR A 208 6.79 1.41 11.98
N GLU A 209 6.43 1.11 13.21
CA GLU A 209 5.37 0.17 13.55
C GLU A 209 4.33 0.87 14.41
N LEU A 210 3.06 0.66 14.06
CA LEU A 210 1.93 1.15 14.81
C LEU A 210 1.25 -0.03 15.50
N GLU A 211 0.87 0.18 16.75
CA GLU A 211 0.03 -0.73 17.52
C GLU A 211 -1.35 -0.09 17.67
N LEU A 212 -2.41 -0.88 17.50
CA LEU A 212 -3.79 -0.46 17.63
C LEU A 212 -4.50 -1.33 18.66
N GLU A 213 -5.01 -0.69 19.70
CA GLU A 213 -5.84 -1.28 20.75
C GLU A 213 -7.24 -0.66 20.75
N LEU A 214 -8.25 -1.50 21.01
CA LEU A 214 -9.66 -1.12 21.11
C LEU A 214 -10.24 -1.61 22.43
N PHE A 215 -11.03 -0.76 23.08
CA PHE A 215 -11.64 -1.04 24.37
C PHE A 215 -13.15 -0.79 24.32
N GLY A 216 -13.90 -1.69 24.95
CA GLY A 216 -15.30 -1.47 25.29
C GLY A 216 -15.42 -0.74 26.63
N GLY A 217 -16.64 -0.38 27.01
CA GLY A 217 -16.92 0.46 28.17
C GLY A 217 -18.01 1.45 27.83
N ILE A 218 -17.81 2.74 28.14
CA ILE A 218 -18.71 3.80 27.69
C ILE A 218 -18.29 4.19 26.26
N GLY A 219 -18.92 3.57 25.27
CA GLY A 219 -18.55 3.68 23.86
C GLY A 219 -17.42 2.73 23.46
N VAL A 220 -16.80 3.05 22.33
CA VAL A 220 -15.61 2.40 21.78
C VAL A 220 -14.44 3.35 21.97
N GLU A 221 -13.50 2.99 22.85
CA GLU A 221 -12.26 3.72 23.04
C GLU A 221 -11.15 3.07 22.20
N TYR A 222 -10.21 3.86 21.70
CA TYR A 222 -9.05 3.37 20.96
C TYR A 222 -7.77 4.02 21.43
N SER A 223 -6.67 3.27 21.33
CA SER A 223 -5.31 3.78 21.50
C SER A 223 -4.46 3.33 20.32
N ILE A 224 -3.81 4.30 19.67
CA ILE A 224 -2.87 4.06 18.57
C ILE A 224 -1.51 4.49 19.06
N LYS A 225 -0.57 3.56 19.13
CA LYS A 225 0.77 3.82 19.64
C LYS A 225 1.81 3.62 18.55
N ASN A 226 2.74 4.55 18.42
CA ASN A 226 3.96 4.30 17.66
C ASN A 226 4.91 3.47 18.52
N VAL A 227 5.09 2.20 18.16
CA VAL A 227 5.99 1.27 18.87
C VAL A 227 7.34 1.10 18.16
N GLY A 228 7.52 1.73 17.00
CA GLY A 228 8.79 1.74 16.29
C GLY A 228 9.78 2.80 16.79
N LEU A 229 10.90 2.91 16.06
CA LEU A 229 12.06 3.73 16.46
C LEU A 229 12.12 5.11 15.80
N VAL A 230 11.26 5.38 14.82
CA VAL A 230 11.18 6.65 14.10
C VAL A 230 9.74 7.18 14.13
N ASP A 231 9.56 8.46 13.84
CA ASP A 231 8.24 9.07 13.82
C ASP A 231 7.32 8.41 12.77
N ALA A 232 6.05 8.20 13.10
CA ALA A 232 5.05 7.81 12.11
C ALA A 232 4.51 9.06 11.41
N LEU A 233 4.64 9.11 10.09
CA LEU A 233 4.34 10.29 9.29
C LEU A 233 2.92 10.20 8.69
N GLY A 234 2.15 11.28 8.86
CA GLY A 234 0.82 11.37 8.26
C GLY A 234 -0.12 10.27 8.74
N VAL A 235 -0.15 10.01 10.04
CA VAL A 235 -1.04 9.00 10.64
C VAL A 235 -2.48 9.36 10.29
N GLN A 236 -3.21 8.42 9.71
CA GLN A 236 -4.61 8.50 9.34
C GLN A 236 -5.39 7.41 10.08
N ILE A 237 -6.58 7.77 10.54
CA ILE A 237 -7.45 6.90 11.33
C ILE A 237 -8.79 6.80 10.62
N TYR A 238 -9.27 5.57 10.45
CA TYR A 238 -10.61 5.25 10.01
C TYR A 238 -11.28 4.33 11.02
N LEU A 239 -12.47 4.69 11.48
CA LEU A 239 -13.29 3.88 12.38
C LEU A 239 -14.70 3.79 11.82
N LYS A 240 -15.22 2.56 11.71
CA LYS A 240 -16.58 2.26 11.29
C LYS A 240 -17.27 1.43 12.35
N ILE A 241 -18.46 1.87 12.78
CA ILE A 241 -19.32 1.12 13.70
C ILE A 241 -20.66 0.90 13.02
N THR A 242 -21.06 -0.36 12.85
CA THR A 242 -22.33 -0.73 12.21
C THR A 242 -23.13 -1.72 13.03
N GLY A 243 -24.47 -1.67 12.95
CA GLY A 243 -25.37 -2.66 13.55
C GLY A 243 -26.37 -2.04 14.51
N GLY A 244 -26.54 -2.65 15.68
CA GLY A 244 -27.61 -2.35 16.63
C GLY A 244 -28.97 -2.87 16.16
N ILE A 245 -30.00 -2.60 16.97
CA ILE A 245 -31.37 -3.03 16.72
C ILE A 245 -31.86 -2.37 15.42
N LEU A 246 -32.34 -3.19 14.49
CA LEU A 246 -32.75 -2.75 13.15
C LEU A 246 -31.62 -2.06 12.33
N ASN A 247 -30.34 -2.33 12.63
CA ASN A 247 -29.20 -1.73 11.94
C ASN A 247 -29.17 -0.19 11.98
N LEU A 248 -29.64 0.40 13.08
CA LEU A 248 -29.71 1.86 13.24
C LEU A 248 -28.36 2.52 13.56
N ILE A 249 -27.34 1.75 13.94
CA ILE A 249 -25.98 2.26 14.15
C ILE A 249 -25.23 2.18 12.83
N ASN A 250 -24.79 3.33 12.34
CA ASN A 250 -23.91 3.47 11.19
C ASN A 250 -23.04 4.73 11.39
N ILE A 251 -21.98 4.60 12.17
CA ILE A 251 -21.05 5.68 12.50
C ILE A 251 -19.78 5.48 11.69
N THR A 252 -19.24 6.58 11.18
CA THR A 252 -17.96 6.60 10.50
C THR A 252 -17.18 7.81 10.96
N GLU A 253 -15.97 7.58 11.48
CA GLU A 253 -14.96 8.61 11.69
C GLU A 253 -13.83 8.39 10.71
N ASP A 254 -13.45 9.46 10.00
CA ASP A 254 -12.41 9.45 8.98
C ASP A 254 -11.58 10.73 9.09
N GLY A 255 -10.28 10.63 8.82
CA GLY A 255 -9.47 11.79 8.45
C GLY A 255 -8.77 12.54 9.59
N VAL A 256 -8.44 11.89 10.70
CA VAL A 256 -7.56 12.54 11.70
C VAL A 256 -6.11 12.44 11.23
N PHE A 257 -5.62 13.52 10.62
CA PHE A 257 -4.21 13.71 10.29
C PHE A 257 -3.47 14.30 11.47
N ILE A 258 -2.53 13.56 12.02
CA ILE A 258 -1.76 14.03 13.17
C ILE A 258 -0.34 14.35 12.71
N SER A 259 0.21 15.43 13.28
CA SER A 259 1.65 15.74 13.28
C SER A 259 2.46 14.47 13.54
N PRO A 260 3.71 14.34 13.05
CA PRO A 260 4.47 13.10 13.21
C PRO A 260 4.32 12.48 14.62
N LEU A 261 3.85 11.23 14.67
CA LEU A 261 3.64 10.54 15.94
C LEU A 261 4.99 9.99 16.38
N ALA A 262 5.62 10.65 17.35
CA ALA A 262 6.95 10.28 17.84
C ALA A 262 6.98 8.86 18.43
N PRO A 263 8.16 8.19 18.48
CA PRO A 263 8.32 6.91 19.15
C PRO A 263 7.73 6.89 20.56
N ASN A 264 6.96 5.85 20.87
CA ASN A 264 6.21 5.65 22.12
C ASN A 264 5.07 6.63 22.40
N ALA A 265 4.81 7.61 21.53
CA ALA A 265 3.64 8.47 21.67
C ALA A 265 2.36 7.72 21.27
N SER A 266 1.23 8.12 21.87
CA SER A 266 -0.10 7.58 21.58
C SER A 266 -1.06 8.65 21.07
N ILE A 267 -2.04 8.19 20.29
CA ILE A 267 -3.26 8.92 19.96
C ILE A 267 -4.40 8.13 20.57
N ASP A 268 -5.13 8.78 21.46
CA ASP A 268 -6.25 8.18 22.16
C ASP A 268 -7.55 8.89 21.75
N GLY A 269 -8.62 8.12 21.57
CA GLY A 269 -9.92 8.66 21.20
C GLY A 269 -11.07 7.76 21.61
N ALA A 270 -12.29 8.28 21.53
CA ALA A 270 -13.49 7.56 21.93
C ALA A 270 -14.68 7.96 21.08
N VAL A 271 -15.48 6.97 20.68
CA VAL A 271 -16.75 7.16 19.99
C VAL A 271 -17.86 6.55 20.82
N ILE A 272 -18.90 7.32 21.12
CA ILE A 272 -20.00 6.87 21.98
C ILE A 272 -21.24 6.63 21.10
N PRO A 273 -21.40 5.44 20.49
CA PRO A 273 -22.64 5.06 19.84
C PRO A 273 -23.79 5.00 20.86
N LEU A 274 -25.01 5.21 20.38
CA LEU A 274 -26.23 4.97 21.15
C LEU A 274 -27.08 3.93 20.44
N GLY A 275 -27.34 2.81 21.11
CA GLY A 275 -28.20 1.77 20.56
C GLY A 275 -28.33 0.56 21.47
N LEU A 276 -28.92 -0.51 20.93
CA LEU A 276 -29.08 -1.79 21.61
C LEU A 276 -28.78 -2.91 20.62
N GLY A 277 -28.15 -4.01 21.05
CA GLY A 277 -27.99 -5.21 20.23
C GLY A 277 -26.59 -5.45 19.68
N PRO A 278 -26.42 -6.41 18.76
CA PRO A 278 -25.11 -6.74 18.18
C PRO A 278 -24.63 -5.62 17.25
N MET A 279 -23.33 -5.38 17.21
CA MET A 279 -22.69 -4.43 16.32
C MET A 279 -21.30 -4.93 15.90
N ALA A 280 -20.78 -4.41 14.80
CA ALA A 280 -19.43 -4.65 14.32
C ALA A 280 -18.63 -3.33 14.38
N VAL A 281 -17.37 -3.44 14.78
CA VAL A 281 -16.40 -2.35 14.83
C VAL A 281 -15.24 -2.70 13.91
N THR A 282 -14.96 -1.83 12.94
CA THR A 282 -13.78 -1.92 12.09
C THR A 282 -12.95 -0.66 12.29
N MET A 283 -11.67 -0.82 12.60
CA MET A 283 -10.74 0.29 12.70
C MET A 283 -9.50 0.01 11.86
N ILE A 284 -9.09 1.01 11.08
CA ILE A 284 -7.95 0.97 10.18
C ILE A 284 -7.06 2.16 10.52
N VAL A 285 -5.76 1.91 10.68
CA VAL A 285 -4.75 2.94 10.90
C VAL A 285 -3.69 2.82 9.83
N ARG A 286 -3.32 3.95 9.24
CA ARG A 286 -2.29 4.06 8.19
C ARG A 286 -1.30 5.15 8.55
N ALA A 287 -0.05 4.99 8.14
CA ALA A 287 0.92 6.08 8.10
C ALA A 287 1.77 5.90 6.84
N ALA A 288 2.39 6.97 6.34
CA ALA A 288 3.17 6.94 5.12
C ALA A 288 4.36 5.97 5.20
N ASN A 289 4.93 5.82 6.39
CA ASN A 289 6.09 4.97 6.67
C ASN A 289 5.78 3.82 7.65
N ALA A 290 4.53 3.38 7.75
CA ALA A 290 4.16 2.20 8.53
C ALA A 290 3.20 1.31 7.74
N MET A 291 3.23 0.00 8.03
CA MET A 291 2.22 -0.90 7.48
C MET A 291 0.83 -0.56 8.03
N GLU A 292 -0.19 -0.77 7.21
CA GLU A 292 -1.57 -0.62 7.65
C GLU A 292 -1.89 -1.61 8.77
N VAL A 293 -2.58 -1.13 9.80
CA VAL A 293 -3.09 -1.96 10.90
C VAL A 293 -4.61 -1.92 10.87
N THR A 294 -5.22 -3.09 10.68
CA THR A 294 -6.68 -3.25 10.65
C THR A 294 -7.13 -4.17 11.77
N LYS A 295 -8.14 -3.74 12.51
CA LYS A 295 -8.80 -4.52 13.57
C LYS A 295 -10.29 -4.57 13.31
N ASN A 296 -10.86 -5.77 13.39
CA ASN A 296 -12.30 -6.02 13.31
C ASN A 296 -12.74 -6.72 14.59
N PHE A 297 -13.81 -6.23 15.19
CA PHE A 297 -14.40 -6.77 16.41
C PHE A 297 -15.90 -6.89 16.27
N ASP A 298 -16.42 -8.03 16.73
CA ASP A 298 -17.84 -8.15 17.07
C ASP A 298 -18.07 -7.56 18.45
N ALA A 299 -19.20 -6.91 18.62
CA ALA A 299 -19.55 -6.28 19.88
C ALA A 299 -21.05 -6.32 20.16
N VAL A 300 -21.41 -6.04 21.41
CA VAL A 300 -22.80 -5.82 21.81
C VAL A 300 -22.89 -4.47 22.51
N ILE A 301 -23.86 -3.67 22.11
CA ILE A 301 -24.16 -2.39 22.73
C ILE A 301 -25.41 -2.45 23.59
N LEU A 302 -25.33 -1.87 24.78
CA LEU A 302 -26.42 -1.66 25.71
C LEU A 302 -26.50 -0.16 26.07
N PHE A 303 -27.33 0.58 25.35
CA PHE A 303 -27.37 2.03 25.34
C PHE A 303 -26.07 2.63 24.82
N PHE A 304 -25.19 3.10 25.70
CA PHE A 304 -23.86 3.59 25.37
C PHE A 304 -22.77 2.64 25.87
N PHE A 305 -23.13 1.54 26.55
CA PHE A 305 -22.16 0.59 27.05
C PHE A 305 -21.83 -0.44 25.97
N VAL A 306 -20.56 -0.54 25.55
CA VAL A 306 -20.13 -1.47 24.50
C VAL A 306 -19.29 -2.58 25.12
N ILE A 307 -19.55 -3.83 24.73
CA ILE A 307 -18.75 -5.01 25.09
C ILE A 307 -18.16 -5.57 23.80
N LEU A 308 -16.85 -5.43 23.62
CA LEU A 308 -16.10 -6.06 22.53
C LEU A 308 -15.89 -7.55 22.84
N LYS A 309 -15.89 -8.40 21.80
CA LYS A 309 -15.66 -9.85 21.90
C LYS A 309 -14.31 -10.27 21.36
#